data_AF-A0A535X659-F1
#
_entry.id   AF-A0A535X659-F1
#
_cell.length_a   1.000
_cell.length_b   1.000
_cell.length_c   1.000
_cell.angle_alpha   90.00
_cell.angle_beta   90.00
_cell.angle_gamma   90.00
#
_symmetry.space_group_name_H-M   'P 1'
#
loop_
_entity.id
_entity.type
_entity.pdbx_description
1 polymer ?
#
loop_
_entity_poly.entity_id
_entity_poly.type
_entity_poly.pdbx_seq_one_letter_code
_entity_poly.pdbx_strand_id
1 'polypeptide(L)'
;MSALSAASRSAFVGPEPTSTDRARARARTSRRLLVNGLRVAFAVIVLGSWESGTVIDATHKDGLFIDPFFYGRPSGIASQLWTWIQNGTAQGPLWLQVATTLEEAFLGFLIGVVLGIVFGVTLGRVRLLSDVFAPYIKALNAMPRVVLGSIFIITIGYGI
;
A
#
# COMPACT_ATOMS: atom_id res chain seq x y z
N MET A 1 -60.34 -45.91 -9.37
CA MET A 1 -59.05 -46.59 -9.61
C MET A 1 -57.94 -45.55 -9.68
N SER A 2 -57.09 -45.54 -8.63
CA SER A 2 -55.64 -45.20 -8.55
C SER A 2 -55.07 -44.20 -9.58
N ALA A 3 -54.74 -42.95 -9.24
CA ALA A 3 -53.60 -42.52 -8.41
C ALA A 3 -52.21 -42.96 -8.93
N LEU A 4 -51.71 -42.35 -10.02
CA LEU A 4 -50.28 -42.35 -10.38
C LEU A 4 -49.96 -41.12 -11.24
N SER A 5 -49.67 -39.98 -10.63
CA SER A 5 -48.86 -38.91 -11.25
C SER A 5 -48.36 -37.94 -10.19
N ALA A 6 -47.36 -38.40 -9.42
CA ALA A 6 -46.53 -37.55 -8.59
C ALA A 6 -45.10 -38.09 -8.69
N ALA A 7 -44.53 -37.99 -9.90
CA ALA A 7 -43.12 -38.27 -10.11
C ALA A 7 -42.30 -37.26 -9.28
N SER A 8 -41.61 -37.81 -8.31
CA SER A 8 -40.64 -37.20 -7.42
C SER A 8 -39.72 -36.22 -8.12
N ARG A 9 -39.82 -34.93 -7.79
CA ARG A 9 -38.62 -34.08 -7.73
C ARG A 9 -37.87 -34.52 -6.49
N SER A 10 -36.90 -35.43 -6.64
CA SER A 10 -35.91 -35.64 -5.60
C SER A 10 -35.15 -34.32 -5.45
N ALA A 11 -35.47 -33.56 -4.40
CA ALA A 11 -34.62 -32.49 -3.95
C ALA A 11 -33.23 -33.09 -3.77
N PHE A 12 -32.23 -32.60 -4.50
CA PHE A 12 -30.84 -32.95 -4.26
C PHE A 12 -30.49 -32.43 -2.87
N VAL A 13 -30.68 -33.27 -1.87
CA VAL A 13 -30.17 -33.05 -0.52
C VAL A 13 -28.68 -33.31 -0.63
N GLY A 14 -27.91 -32.24 -0.80
CA GLY A 14 -26.46 -32.32 -0.68
C GLY A 14 -26.09 -32.94 0.68
N PRO A 15 -24.95 -33.63 0.80
CA PRO A 15 -24.60 -34.34 2.02
C PRO A 15 -24.66 -33.42 3.24
N GLU A 16 -25.45 -33.82 4.25
CA GLU A 16 -25.51 -33.18 5.56
C GLU A 16 -24.08 -33.10 6.13
N PRO A 17 -23.59 -31.90 6.50
CA PRO A 17 -22.22 -31.75 6.98
C PRO A 17 -22.03 -32.59 8.24
N THR A 18 -21.16 -33.60 8.13
CA THR A 18 -20.97 -34.60 9.19
C THR A 18 -20.40 -33.94 10.45
N SER A 19 -20.58 -34.57 11.62
CA SER A 19 -19.97 -34.11 12.88
C SER A 19 -18.45 -33.91 12.76
N THR A 20 -17.79 -34.69 11.89
CA THR A 20 -16.36 -34.57 11.58
C THR A 20 -16.01 -33.32 10.78
N ASP A 21 -16.89 -32.88 9.87
CA ASP A 21 -16.72 -31.66 9.09
C ASP A 21 -16.86 -30.41 9.98
N ARG A 22 -17.82 -30.44 10.91
CA ARG A 22 -18.02 -29.36 11.92
C ARG A 22 -16.83 -29.28 12.89
N ALA A 23 -16.27 -30.42 13.31
CA ALA A 23 -15.09 -30.45 14.18
C ALA A 23 -13.82 -29.93 13.48
N ARG A 24 -13.59 -30.33 12.23
CA ARG A 24 -12.47 -29.82 11.41
C ARG A 24 -12.58 -28.33 11.11
N ALA A 25 -13.79 -27.82 10.89
CA ALA A 25 -14.04 -26.39 10.72
C ALA A 25 -13.70 -25.58 11.99
N ARG A 26 -14.09 -26.06 13.19
CA ARG A 26 -13.75 -25.43 14.48
C ARG A 26 -12.23 -25.43 14.75
N ALA A 27 -11.53 -26.52 14.42
CA ALA A 27 -10.07 -26.61 14.54
C ALA A 27 -9.33 -25.62 13.62
N ARG A 28 -9.86 -25.38 12.40
CA ARG A 28 -9.30 -24.36 11.48
C ARG A 28 -9.51 -22.94 12.00
N THR A 29 -10.68 -22.63 12.56
CA THR A 29 -10.98 -21.29 13.11
C THR A 29 -10.14 -20.99 14.35
N SER A 30 -10.04 -21.93 15.29
CA SER A 30 -9.19 -21.76 16.49
C SER A 30 -7.71 -21.59 16.14
N ARG A 31 -7.18 -22.34 15.17
CA ARG A 31 -5.82 -22.14 14.67
C ARG A 31 -5.62 -20.76 14.05
N ARG A 32 -6.59 -20.24 13.29
CA ARG A 32 -6.52 -18.87 12.73
C ARG A 32 -6.50 -17.80 13.82
N LEU A 33 -7.35 -17.94 14.85
CA LEU A 33 -7.38 -17.03 15.99
C LEU A 33 -6.08 -17.06 16.78
N LEU A 34 -5.52 -18.25 17.02
CA LEU A 34 -4.22 -18.40 17.67
C LEU A 34 -3.11 -17.74 16.86
N VAL A 35 -3.06 -17.96 15.54
CA VAL A 35 -2.06 -17.35 14.65
C VAL A 35 -2.19 -15.82 14.64
N ASN A 36 -3.41 -15.29 14.56
CA ASN A 36 -3.62 -13.84 14.62
C ASN A 36 -3.26 -13.28 16.00
N GLY A 37 -3.59 -13.99 17.08
CA GLY A 37 -3.19 -13.63 18.44
C GLY A 37 -1.68 -13.59 18.61
N LEU A 38 -0.96 -14.61 18.11
CA LEU A 38 0.50 -14.64 18.12
C LEU A 38 1.12 -13.50 17.29
N ARG A 39 0.52 -13.14 16.14
CA ARG A 39 0.97 -11.99 15.33
C ARG A 39 0.82 -10.67 16.07
N VAL A 40 -0.32 -10.46 16.73
CA VAL A 40 -0.57 -9.27 17.55
C VAL A 40 0.39 -9.25 18.74
N ALA A 41 0.58 -10.38 19.44
CA ALA A 41 1.50 -10.48 20.56
C ALA A 41 2.94 -10.17 20.13
N PHE A 42 3.40 -10.71 18.99
CA PHE A 42 4.72 -10.39 18.44
C PHE A 42 4.86 -8.90 18.12
N ALA A 43 3.86 -8.29 17.46
CA ALA A 43 3.87 -6.86 17.16
C ALA A 43 3.93 -6.00 18.44
N VAL A 44 3.16 -6.35 19.47
CA VAL A 44 3.17 -5.67 20.77
C VAL A 44 4.53 -5.81 21.45
N ILE A 45 5.16 -7.00 21.41
CA ILE A 45 6.50 -7.21 21.98
C ILE A 45 7.54 -6.34 21.26
N VAL A 46 7.51 -6.29 19.92
CA VAL A 46 8.44 -5.48 19.14
C VAL A 46 8.26 -3.99 19.44
N LEU A 47 7.02 -3.49 19.39
CA LEU A 47 6.73 -2.08 19.68
C LEU A 47 7.02 -1.71 21.14
N GLY A 48 6.66 -2.59 22.07
CA GLY A 48 6.93 -2.41 23.49
C GLY A 48 8.43 -2.39 23.80
N SER A 49 9.21 -3.25 23.13
CA SER A 49 10.68 -3.26 23.25
C SER A 49 11.30 -2.00 22.69
N TRP A 50 10.78 -1.48 21.57
CA TRP A 50 11.24 -0.21 20.98
C TRP A 50 10.90 1.02 21.83
N GLU A 51 9.65 1.13 22.30
CA GLU A 51 9.25 2.20 23.23
C GLU A 51 10.07 2.11 24.51
N SER A 52 10.23 0.92 25.10
CA SER A 52 11.05 0.74 26.30
C SER A 52 12.51 1.12 26.07
N GLY A 53 13.09 0.74 24.92
CA GLY A 53 14.46 1.11 24.56
C GLY A 53 14.67 2.62 24.52
N THR A 54 13.73 3.35 23.93
CA THR A 54 13.78 4.82 23.87
C THR A 54 13.43 5.51 25.21
N VAL A 55 12.53 4.94 26.02
CA VAL A 55 12.14 5.49 27.34
C VAL A 55 13.22 5.28 28.39
N ILE A 56 13.83 4.10 28.43
CA ILE A 56 14.89 3.75 29.38
C ILE A 56 16.11 4.62 29.12
N ASP A 57 16.42 4.88 27.84
CA ASP A 57 17.52 5.74 27.43
C ASP A 57 17.26 7.23 27.73
N ALA A 58 16.04 7.72 27.46
CA ALA A 58 15.65 9.10 27.82
C ALA A 58 15.77 9.41 29.33
N THR A 59 15.81 8.39 30.19
CA THR A 59 15.89 8.51 31.64
C THR A 59 17.32 8.38 32.18
N HIS A 60 18.25 7.81 31.40
CA HIS A 60 19.66 7.65 31.79
C HIS A 60 20.52 8.75 31.18
N LYS A 61 21.23 9.53 32.02
CA LYS A 61 22.11 10.63 31.58
C LYS A 61 23.33 10.17 30.77
N ASP A 62 23.64 8.88 30.77
CA ASP A 62 24.89 8.34 30.23
C ASP A 62 24.71 7.69 28.84
N GLY A 63 23.50 7.72 28.26
CA GLY A 63 23.22 7.27 26.89
C GLY A 63 23.47 5.78 26.67
N LEU A 64 22.44 4.95 26.89
CA LEU A 64 22.39 3.62 26.29
C LEU A 64 22.07 3.70 24.78
N PHE A 65 22.19 2.55 24.12
CA PHE A 65 22.30 2.36 22.68
C PHE A 65 21.20 2.92 21.75
N ILE A 66 20.11 3.55 22.23
CA ILE A 66 18.95 3.94 21.39
C ILE A 66 18.47 5.36 21.73
N ASP A 67 19.16 6.35 21.18
CA ASP A 67 18.82 7.76 21.32
C ASP A 67 17.43 8.06 20.71
N PRO A 68 16.46 8.55 21.52
CA PRO A 68 15.13 8.93 21.07
C PRO A 68 15.11 9.95 19.92
N PHE A 69 16.15 10.77 19.77
CA PHE A 69 16.28 11.76 18.70
C PHE A 69 16.45 11.10 17.32
N PHE A 70 17.29 10.06 17.22
CA PHE A 70 17.55 9.39 15.95
C PHE A 70 16.50 8.34 15.59
N TYR A 71 16.00 7.63 16.59
CA TYR A 71 15.10 6.49 16.37
C TYR A 71 13.63 6.86 16.47
N GLY A 72 13.29 7.99 17.10
CA GLY A 72 11.91 8.41 17.34
C GLY A 72 11.21 7.52 18.36
N ARG A 73 10.32 8.11 19.16
CA ARG A 73 9.48 7.38 20.12
C ARG A 73 8.17 6.97 19.44
N PRO A 74 7.78 5.68 19.42
CA PRO A 74 6.50 5.24 18.85
C PRO A 74 5.29 6.04 19.34
N SER A 75 5.23 6.30 20.66
CA SER A 75 4.18 7.13 21.27
C SER A 75 4.20 8.58 20.77
N GLY A 76 5.39 9.17 20.63
CA GLY A 76 5.58 10.54 20.12
C GLY A 76 5.20 10.68 18.64
N ILE A 77 5.53 9.67 17.82
CA ILE A 77 5.11 9.61 16.42
C ILE A 77 3.58 9.56 16.33
N ALA A 78 2.93 8.74 17.15
CA ALA A 78 1.47 8.64 17.17
C ALA A 78 0.79 9.95 17.58
N SER A 79 1.29 10.63 18.62
CA SER A 79 0.75 11.94 19.01
C SER A 79 0.95 12.99 17.92
N GLN A 80 2.12 12.99 17.27
CA GLN A 80 2.43 13.95 16.22
C GLN A 80 1.55 13.74 14.98
N LEU A 81 1.34 12.49 14.57
CA LEU A 81 0.41 12.15 13.49
C LEU A 81 -1.01 12.62 13.81
N TRP A 82 -1.47 12.42 15.05
CA TRP A 82 -2.79 12.90 15.46
C TRP A 82 -2.90 14.43 15.36
N THR A 83 -1.89 15.15 15.83
CA THR A 83 -1.79 16.61 15.69
C THR A 83 -1.79 17.03 14.22
N TRP A 84 -1.02 16.37 13.36
CA TRP A 84 -0.96 16.71 11.93
C TRP A 84 -2.24 16.42 11.17
N ILE A 85 -3.02 15.41 11.59
CA ILE A 85 -4.34 15.12 11.02
C ILE A 85 -5.36 16.19 11.44
N GLN A 86 -5.38 16.59 12.71
CA GLN A 86 -6.40 17.49 13.26
C GLN A 86 -6.06 18.97 13.10
N ASN A 87 -4.84 19.35 13.49
CA ASN A 87 -4.38 20.73 13.57
C ASN A 87 -3.48 21.11 12.38
N GLY A 88 -3.01 20.13 11.62
CA GLY A 88 -2.15 20.33 10.46
C GLY A 88 -0.66 20.50 10.78
N THR A 89 0.09 20.73 9.72
CA THR A 89 1.53 21.00 9.71
C THR A 89 1.78 22.49 9.47
N ALA A 90 3.04 22.92 9.47
CA ALA A 90 3.41 24.28 9.05
C ALA A 90 2.96 24.60 7.61
N GLN A 91 2.76 23.57 6.77
CA GLN A 91 2.26 23.68 5.41
C GLN A 91 0.75 23.41 5.28
N GLY A 92 0.02 23.33 6.41
CA GLY A 92 -1.40 23.00 6.44
C GLY A 92 -1.71 21.53 6.74
N PRO A 93 -3.00 21.13 6.71
CA PRO A 93 -3.43 19.78 7.08
C PRO A 93 -2.82 18.67 6.20
N LEU A 94 -2.53 17.50 6.77
CA LEU A 94 -1.98 16.36 6.00
C LEU A 94 -2.89 15.92 4.86
N TRP A 95 -4.21 15.97 5.05
CA TRP A 95 -5.17 15.57 4.02
C TRP A 95 -5.04 16.42 2.77
N LEU A 96 -4.67 17.69 2.90
CA LEU A 96 -4.50 18.60 1.78
C LEU A 96 -3.27 18.18 0.94
N GLN A 97 -2.16 17.87 1.60
CA GLN A 97 -0.93 17.40 0.93
C GLN A 97 -1.16 16.08 0.18
N VAL A 98 -1.91 15.15 0.80
CA VAL A 98 -2.29 13.89 0.16
C VAL A 98 -3.19 14.15 -1.04
N ALA A 99 -4.17 15.04 -0.92
CA ALA A 99 -5.06 15.39 -2.02
C ALA A 99 -4.30 16.02 -3.20
N THR A 100 -3.42 16.99 -2.93
CA THR A 100 -2.60 17.64 -3.96
C THR A 100 -1.69 16.63 -4.67
N THR A 101 -1.01 15.75 -3.91
CA THR A 101 -0.15 14.72 -4.51
C THR A 101 -0.95 13.75 -5.40
N LEU A 102 -2.15 13.37 -4.97
CA LEU A 102 -3.05 12.53 -5.76
C LEU A 102 -3.54 13.24 -7.02
N GLU A 103 -3.87 14.52 -6.92
CA GLU A 103 -4.27 15.36 -8.06
C GLU A 103 -3.14 15.46 -9.09
N GLU A 104 -1.92 15.82 -8.65
CA GLU A 104 -0.73 15.90 -9.50
C GLU A 104 -0.42 14.55 -10.16
N ALA A 105 -0.48 13.46 -9.40
CA ALA A 105 -0.27 12.11 -9.93
C ALA A 105 -1.34 11.73 -10.96
N PHE A 106 -2.60 12.10 -10.72
CA PHE A 106 -3.70 11.83 -11.62
C PHE A 106 -3.60 12.62 -12.93
N LEU A 107 -3.30 13.92 -12.84
CA LEU A 107 -3.08 14.77 -14.02
C LEU A 107 -1.86 14.29 -14.82
N GLY A 108 -0.74 14.01 -14.15
CA GLY A 108 0.46 13.46 -14.77
C GLY A 108 0.20 12.12 -15.46
N PHE A 109 -0.58 11.24 -14.81
CA PHE A 109 -1.01 9.97 -15.40
C PHE A 109 -1.87 10.18 -16.65
N LEU A 110 -2.87 11.07 -16.59
CA LEU A 110 -3.78 11.32 -17.70
C LEU A 110 -3.02 11.86 -18.92
N ILE A 111 -2.14 12.86 -18.71
CA ILE A 111 -1.29 13.42 -19.75
C ILE A 111 -0.36 12.32 -20.31
N GLY A 112 0.28 11.55 -19.44
CA GLY A 112 1.18 10.47 -19.83
C GLY A 112 0.49 9.38 -20.66
N VAL A 113 -0.73 8.99 -20.30
CA VAL A 113 -1.53 8.01 -21.05
C VAL A 113 -1.91 8.54 -22.42
N VAL A 114 -2.42 9.76 -22.51
CA VAL A 114 -2.83 10.36 -23.78
C VAL A 114 -1.63 10.46 -24.73
N LEU A 115 -0.52 11.04 -24.25
CA LEU A 115 0.70 11.16 -25.06
C LEU A 115 1.27 9.78 -25.41
N GLY A 116 1.31 8.85 -24.45
CA GLY A 116 1.81 7.50 -24.65
C GLY A 116 1.02 6.73 -25.72
N ILE A 117 -0.32 6.85 -25.74
CA ILE A 117 -1.16 6.24 -26.77
C ILE A 117 -0.89 6.89 -28.13
N VAL A 118 -0.90 8.23 -28.20
CA VAL A 118 -0.70 8.96 -29.47
C VAL A 118 0.67 8.61 -30.09
N PHE A 119 1.75 8.69 -29.30
CA PHE A 119 3.09 8.36 -29.79
C PHE A 119 3.24 6.86 -30.04
N GLY A 120 2.77 6.01 -29.13
CA GLY A 120 2.87 4.55 -29.27
C GLY A 120 2.17 4.04 -30.54
N VAL A 121 0.97 4.52 -30.82
CA VAL A 121 0.23 4.16 -32.04
C VAL A 121 0.92 4.72 -33.29
N THR A 122 1.36 5.97 -33.27
CA THR A 122 2.05 6.61 -34.40
C THR A 122 3.34 5.88 -34.77
N LEU A 123 4.20 5.62 -33.78
CA LEU A 123 5.46 4.91 -33.98
C LEU A 123 5.23 3.43 -34.36
N GLY A 124 4.20 2.79 -33.82
CA GLY A 124 3.86 1.41 -34.17
C GLY A 124 3.30 1.25 -35.59
N ARG A 125 2.68 2.30 -36.13
CA ARG A 125 2.10 2.30 -37.50
C ARG A 125 3.15 2.54 -38.59
N VAL A 126 4.23 3.29 -38.30
CA VAL A 126 5.20 3.73 -39.31
C VAL A 126 6.60 3.18 -39.01
N ARG A 127 7.05 2.23 -39.85
CA ARG A 127 8.34 1.53 -39.66
C ARG A 127 9.55 2.47 -39.62
N LEU A 128 9.58 3.50 -40.48
CA LEU A 128 10.63 4.51 -40.48
C LEU A 128 10.74 5.24 -39.13
N LEU A 129 9.61 5.64 -38.53
CA LEU A 129 9.61 6.33 -37.23
C LEU A 129 10.06 5.38 -36.13
N SER A 130 9.60 4.12 -36.14
CA SER A 130 10.05 3.11 -35.18
C SER A 130 11.56 2.94 -35.19
N ASP A 131 12.16 2.79 -36.37
CA ASP A 131 13.61 2.59 -36.53
C ASP A 131 14.42 3.83 -36.09
N VAL A 132 13.93 5.04 -36.40
CA VAL A 132 14.59 6.30 -36.00
C VAL A 132 14.51 6.53 -34.48
N PHE A 133 13.35 6.28 -33.86
CA PHE A 133 13.13 6.57 -32.45
C PHE A 133 13.57 5.43 -31.49
N ALA A 134 13.78 4.21 -31.99
CA ALA A 134 14.22 3.06 -31.21
C ALA A 134 15.40 3.33 -30.24
N PRO A 135 16.53 3.93 -30.68
CA PRO A 135 17.65 4.20 -29.76
C PRO A 135 17.28 5.20 -28.66
N TYR A 136 16.49 6.23 -28.96
CA TYR A 136 16.06 7.24 -27.99
C TYR A 136 15.10 6.64 -26.96
N ILE A 137 14.12 5.84 -27.41
CA ILE A 137 13.18 5.15 -26.51
C ILE A 137 13.94 4.22 -25.55
N LYS A 138 14.94 3.50 -26.07
CA LYS A 138 15.78 2.62 -25.24
C LYS A 138 16.59 3.40 -24.21
N ALA A 139 17.16 4.54 -24.60
CA ALA A 139 17.89 5.43 -23.69
C ALA A 139 16.96 6.02 -22.61
N LEU A 140 15.77 6.51 -22.99
CA LEU A 140 14.76 7.03 -22.05
C LEU A 140 14.34 5.98 -21.03
N ASN A 141 14.11 4.73 -21.45
CA ASN A 141 13.77 3.63 -20.54
C ASN A 141 14.92 3.23 -19.60
N ALA A 142 16.17 3.48 -19.99
CA ALA A 142 17.34 3.17 -19.16
C ALA A 142 17.67 4.28 -18.15
N MET A 143 17.09 5.48 -18.29
CA MET A 143 17.38 6.58 -17.38
C MET A 143 16.83 6.30 -15.97
N PRO A 144 17.60 6.61 -14.91
CA PRO A 144 17.06 6.58 -13.56
C PRO A 144 15.95 7.60 -13.42
N ARG A 145 14.75 7.14 -13.03
CA ARG A 145 13.57 8.02 -12.81
C ARG A 145 13.85 9.21 -11.88
N VAL A 146 14.80 9.07 -10.95
CA VAL A 146 15.17 10.14 -10.02
C VAL A 146 15.81 11.34 -10.73
N VAL A 147 16.54 11.10 -11.83
CA VAL A 147 17.22 12.14 -12.62
C VAL A 147 16.22 12.99 -13.38
N LEU A 148 15.13 12.38 -13.86
CA LEU A 148 14.06 13.09 -14.56
C LEU A 148 13.42 14.16 -13.67
N GLY A 149 13.22 13.85 -12.38
CA GLY A 149 12.70 14.82 -11.42
C GLY A 149 13.56 16.08 -11.34
N SER A 150 14.88 15.93 -11.23
CA SER A 150 15.81 17.08 -11.17
C SER A 150 15.82 17.89 -12.47
N ILE A 151 15.81 17.23 -13.63
CA ILE A 151 15.80 17.92 -14.93
C ILE A 151 14.50 18.71 -15.10
N PHE A 152 13.35 18.13 -14.79
CA PHE A 152 12.06 18.82 -14.89
C PHE A 152 12.00 20.04 -13.97
N ILE A 153 12.49 19.90 -12.74
CA ILE A 153 12.60 21.03 -11.81
C ILE A 153 13.44 22.18 -12.41
N ILE A 154 14.61 21.87 -12.98
CA ILE A 154 15.50 22.90 -13.56
C ILE A 154 14.90 23.55 -14.81
N THR A 155 14.23 22.75 -15.65
CA THR A 155 13.73 23.22 -16.96
C THR A 155 12.37 23.90 -16.89
N ILE A 156 11.50 23.47 -15.98
CA ILE A 156 10.12 23.97 -15.84
C ILE A 156 10.00 24.96 -14.67
N GLY A 157 10.89 24.87 -13.66
CA GLY A 157 10.83 25.67 -12.44
C GLY A 157 9.88 25.09 -11.38
N TYR A 158 9.94 25.62 -10.16
CA TYR A 158 9.15 25.12 -9.02
C TYR A 158 7.69 25.58 -8.98
N GLY A 159 7.26 26.43 -9.93
CA GLY A 159 5.86 26.79 -10.13
C GLY A 159 5.09 27.23 -8.86
N ILE A 160 5.77 27.83 -7.88
CA ILE A 160 5.12 28.54 -6.76
C ILE A 160 4.41 29.79 -7.25
#